data_AF-A0A1H6ILW6-F1
#
_entry.id   AF-A0A1H6ILW6-F1
#
_cell.length_a   1.000
_cell.length_b   1.000
_cell.length_c   1.000
_cell.angle_alpha   90.00
_cell.angle_beta   90.00
_cell.angle_gamma   90.00
#
_symmetry.space_group_name_H-M   'P 1'
#
loop_
_entity.id
_entity.type
_entity.pdbx_description
1 polymer ?
#
loop_
_entity_poly.entity_id
_entity_poly.type
_entity_poly.pdbx_seq_one_letter_code
_entity_poly.pdbx_strand_id
1 'polypeptide(L)'
;MSRDRLDVSRRRLLAGVSGLGAFGFAGGATSAAYLSDRETVSGTQRTGSVGLDVTCDDCVTEEHKTTFALERIEPDERRTERFGLSIEGNPVRVWLRTTCPPAVDPLGEALEVRLHVATDCDGGPRRTLHPSSGWTTLADLRETLVDGVRVDDPTDPCLSAADDPCLEFDYRLPNDAAWAGSATGEFAFELLAEQCRHVPESDATPPFETSTSSSACPDVECETCAELGTIDLDGGRLVPGKRYPLDERNEHELQVLQTTDAVDGDGNRETVCAAVRLLRDADGTGEFEEGAAPPICAITVTGRTDPGQELEPETRTAPHDVVPPLTRTRGKVCTPSDENGGDETRPGIESITISTCADGNGDQNGDNEDGNGDNGDGNGDGDGENGDCVSCGSDSNDRRVGGATFQYDGPAGNSVTVVIDQQSDGNPPQQSNGNPPQQSNGNPPQQSNGNPPQKTVTVEDVAPGDSFTVQIAGRGRSKFEISVRDPNDDKWTRGTIHTRCSQSFGPGTTVGDETRTLTVLEAVTKDGTPICGVNDI
;
A
#
# COMPACT_ATOMS: atom_id res chain seq x y z
N MET A 1 -26.79 29.63 -43.05
CA MET A 1 -25.59 29.88 -42.22
C MET A 1 -25.58 28.86 -41.10
N SER A 2 -24.51 28.07 -41.05
CA SER A 2 -24.30 26.93 -40.15
C SER A 2 -24.57 27.23 -38.69
N ARG A 3 -25.19 26.27 -38.01
CA ARG A 3 -24.73 25.85 -36.69
C ARG A 3 -24.55 24.34 -36.73
N ASP A 4 -23.30 23.94 -36.91
CA ASP A 4 -22.86 22.58 -36.65
C ASP A 4 -23.10 22.27 -35.18
N ARG A 5 -23.76 21.14 -34.93
CA ARG A 5 -23.76 20.48 -33.62
C ARG A 5 -22.36 19.92 -33.40
N LEU A 6 -21.69 20.39 -32.36
CA LEU A 6 -20.53 19.68 -31.84
C LEU A 6 -21.05 18.48 -31.06
N ASP A 7 -21.07 17.36 -31.76
CA ASP A 7 -21.20 16.01 -31.22
C ASP A 7 -19.89 15.68 -30.47
N VAL A 8 -19.91 15.83 -29.14
CA VAL A 8 -18.79 15.42 -28.29
C VAL A 8 -19.04 13.98 -27.87
N SER A 9 -18.36 13.06 -28.57
CA SER A 9 -18.53 11.62 -28.39
C SER A 9 -18.15 11.17 -26.98
N ARG A 10 -18.89 10.17 -26.47
CA ARG A 10 -18.76 9.47 -25.17
C ARG A 10 -17.40 8.79 -24.90
N ARG A 11 -16.34 9.10 -25.65
CA ARG A 11 -15.01 8.46 -25.56
C ARG A 11 -13.95 9.32 -24.87
N ARG A 12 -14.34 10.30 -24.05
CA ARG A 12 -13.39 11.14 -23.30
C ARG A 12 -13.69 11.28 -21.81
N LEU A 13 -14.54 10.39 -21.27
CA LEU A 13 -14.84 10.25 -19.83
C LEU A 13 -14.34 8.91 -19.28
N LEU A 14 -13.17 8.45 -19.73
CA LEU A 14 -12.48 7.26 -19.21
C LEU A 14 -10.97 7.54 -19.18
N ALA A 15 -10.58 8.50 -18.37
CA ALA A 15 -9.17 8.80 -18.06
C ALA A 15 -9.01 9.24 -16.60
N GLY A 16 -9.90 8.79 -15.70
CA GLY A 16 -9.93 9.23 -14.31
C GLY A 16 -10.54 8.22 -13.35
N VAL A 17 -10.41 6.93 -13.65
CA VAL A 17 -10.65 5.83 -12.70
C VAL A 17 -9.66 4.73 -13.06
N SER A 18 -8.46 4.82 -12.51
CA SER A 18 -7.46 3.76 -12.57
C SER A 18 -6.75 3.81 -11.23
N GLY A 19 -7.17 2.92 -10.33
CA GLY A 19 -6.64 2.83 -8.99
C GLY A 19 -7.68 2.32 -8.02
N LEU A 20 -8.06 1.05 -8.10
CA LEU A 20 -8.56 0.32 -6.94
C LEU A 20 -7.94 -1.07 -6.94
N GLY A 21 -7.31 -1.36 -5.80
CA GLY A 21 -6.57 -2.59 -5.51
C GLY A 21 -7.48 -3.81 -5.38
N ALA A 22 -6.87 -4.95 -5.59
CA ALA A 22 -7.46 -6.26 -5.38
C ALA A 22 -7.79 -6.46 -3.90
N PHE A 23 -9.02 -6.85 -3.59
CA PHE A 23 -9.40 -7.42 -2.29
C PHE A 23 -9.90 -8.85 -2.47
N GLY A 24 -9.45 -9.72 -1.57
CA GLY A 24 -9.62 -11.16 -1.61
C GLY A 24 -11.03 -11.62 -1.26
N PHE A 25 -11.56 -12.52 -2.09
CA PHE A 25 -12.76 -13.30 -1.79
C PHE A 25 -12.40 -14.48 -0.88
N ALA A 26 -12.98 -14.51 0.32
CA ALA A 26 -13.08 -15.72 1.14
C ALA A 26 -14.53 -16.20 1.10
N GLY A 27 -14.75 -17.39 0.53
CA GLY A 27 -16.08 -18.00 0.41
C GLY A 27 -16.44 -18.86 1.63
N GLY A 28 -17.65 -18.68 2.15
CA GLY A 28 -18.27 -19.54 3.16
C GLY A 28 -19.79 -19.50 3.03
N ALA A 29 -20.42 -20.66 2.89
CA ALA A 29 -21.84 -20.76 2.57
C ALA A 29 -22.75 -20.49 3.78
N THR A 30 -23.53 -19.42 3.76
CA THR A 30 -24.78 -19.31 4.53
C THR A 30 -25.91 -18.74 3.67
N SER A 31 -27.14 -19.20 3.93
CA SER A 31 -28.32 -18.89 3.12
C SER A 31 -28.93 -17.54 3.49
N ALA A 32 -28.27 -16.44 3.12
CA ALA A 32 -28.93 -15.15 2.96
C ALA A 32 -29.40 -15.01 1.49
N ALA A 33 -30.54 -14.36 1.26
CA ALA A 33 -31.08 -14.19 -0.09
C ALA A 33 -30.35 -13.02 -0.76
N TYR A 34 -29.39 -13.33 -1.64
CA TYR A 34 -28.61 -12.38 -2.42
C TYR A 34 -29.19 -12.23 -3.82
N LEU A 35 -29.85 -11.11 -4.16
CA LEU A 35 -30.29 -10.85 -5.54
C LEU A 35 -30.39 -9.34 -5.86
N SER A 36 -29.39 -8.84 -6.61
CA SER A 36 -29.57 -7.99 -7.80
C SER A 36 -28.33 -8.26 -8.67
N ASP A 37 -28.38 -9.11 -9.69
CA ASP A 37 -28.88 -8.75 -11.01
C ASP A 37 -29.29 -9.99 -11.83
N ARG A 38 -29.95 -9.78 -12.98
CA ARG A 38 -30.42 -10.86 -13.88
C ARG A 38 -29.28 -11.81 -14.30
N GLU A 39 -29.32 -13.07 -13.85
CA GLU A 39 -28.99 -14.28 -14.62
C GLU A 39 -29.74 -15.51 -14.06
N THR A 40 -29.88 -16.54 -14.90
CA THR A 40 -30.95 -17.55 -14.84
C THR A 40 -30.52 -18.84 -14.12
N VAL A 41 -31.20 -19.18 -13.00
CA VAL A 41 -31.51 -20.54 -12.49
C VAL A 41 -30.38 -21.44 -11.95
N SER A 42 -30.45 -21.83 -10.66
CA SER A 42 -30.92 -23.17 -10.21
C SER A 42 -30.98 -23.32 -8.67
N GLY A 43 -32.09 -23.84 -8.15
CA GLY A 43 -32.16 -24.43 -6.79
C GLY A 43 -32.92 -23.65 -5.69
N THR A 44 -34.19 -24.02 -5.48
CA THR A 44 -35.11 -23.65 -4.37
C THR A 44 -35.75 -22.25 -4.38
N GLN A 45 -36.98 -22.19 -4.90
CA GLN A 45 -37.89 -21.06 -4.75
C GLN A 45 -38.24 -20.82 -3.27
N ARG A 46 -37.88 -19.65 -2.73
CA ARG A 46 -38.55 -19.04 -1.57
C ARG A 46 -39.17 -17.71 -2.00
N THR A 47 -40.48 -17.60 -1.83
CA THR A 47 -41.31 -16.49 -2.27
C THR A 47 -41.22 -15.29 -1.32
N GLY A 48 -40.79 -14.15 -1.85
CA GLY A 48 -40.76 -12.84 -1.20
C GLY A 48 -39.52 -12.08 -1.63
N SER A 49 -39.59 -11.34 -2.74
CA SER A 49 -38.54 -10.42 -3.14
C SER A 49 -38.55 -9.22 -2.20
N VAL A 50 -37.36 -8.81 -1.78
CA VAL A 50 -37.10 -7.49 -1.22
C VAL A 50 -36.12 -6.84 -2.17
N GLY A 51 -36.41 -5.60 -2.57
CA GLY A 51 -35.47 -4.74 -3.27
C GLY A 51 -34.99 -3.64 -2.34
N LEU A 52 -33.71 -3.31 -2.41
CA LEU A 52 -33.13 -2.13 -1.78
C LEU A 52 -32.24 -1.47 -2.82
N ASP A 53 -32.57 -0.23 -3.17
CA ASP A 53 -31.85 0.56 -4.14
C ASP A 53 -31.38 1.88 -3.51
N VAL A 54 -30.21 2.36 -3.95
CA VAL A 54 -29.62 3.62 -3.50
C VAL A 54 -29.61 4.60 -4.67
N THR A 55 -30.11 5.81 -4.43
CA THR A 55 -30.06 6.92 -5.39
C THR A 55 -29.25 8.07 -4.80
N CYS A 56 -28.36 8.63 -5.60
CA CYS A 56 -27.44 9.71 -5.26
C CYS A 56 -27.07 10.48 -6.54
N ASP A 57 -26.55 11.70 -6.40
CA ASP A 57 -26.13 12.49 -7.56
C ASP A 57 -24.72 12.10 -8.04
N ASP A 58 -23.77 11.94 -7.12
CA ASP A 58 -22.35 11.77 -7.41
C ASP A 58 -21.74 10.51 -6.76
N CYS A 59 -22.46 9.37 -6.78
CA CYS A 59 -21.96 8.10 -6.25
C CYS A 59 -22.04 6.94 -7.25
N VAL A 60 -21.23 5.91 -7.01
CA VAL A 60 -21.21 4.66 -7.78
C VAL A 60 -21.68 3.54 -6.87
N THR A 61 -22.62 2.72 -7.34
CA THR A 61 -23.09 1.53 -6.63
C THR A 61 -22.79 0.28 -7.44
N GLU A 62 -21.92 -0.58 -6.91
CA GLU A 62 -21.49 -1.85 -7.50
C GLU A 62 -21.56 -2.94 -6.43
N GLU A 63 -22.13 -4.11 -6.76
CA GLU A 63 -22.17 -5.28 -5.86
C GLU A 63 -22.59 -4.97 -4.41
N HIS A 64 -23.59 -4.09 -4.24
CA HIS A 64 -24.13 -3.61 -2.95
C HIS A 64 -23.23 -2.67 -2.12
N LYS A 65 -22.08 -2.27 -2.68
CA LYS A 65 -21.23 -1.22 -2.15
C LYS A 65 -21.52 0.09 -2.87
N THR A 66 -21.87 1.11 -2.10
CA THR A 66 -22.03 2.48 -2.60
C THR A 66 -20.79 3.28 -2.21
N THR A 67 -20.17 3.93 -3.19
CA THR A 67 -18.93 4.71 -3.03
C THR A 67 -19.13 6.14 -3.52
N PHE A 68 -18.71 7.10 -2.71
CA PHE A 68 -18.76 8.53 -2.97
C PHE A 68 -17.35 9.13 -2.85
N ALA A 69 -16.89 9.82 -3.89
CA ALA A 69 -15.55 10.42 -3.89
C ALA A 69 -15.52 11.72 -3.08
N LEU A 70 -14.51 11.85 -2.22
CA LEU A 70 -14.22 13.03 -1.43
C LEU A 70 -13.01 13.75 -2.01
N GLU A 71 -13.27 14.81 -2.77
CA GLU A 71 -12.24 15.58 -3.45
C GLU A 71 -12.45 17.10 -3.28
N ARG A 72 -11.35 17.85 -3.29
CA ARG A 72 -11.33 19.33 -3.34
C ARG A 72 -12.25 19.97 -2.30
N ILE A 73 -12.02 19.62 -1.03
CA ILE A 73 -12.75 20.16 0.10
C ILE A 73 -11.95 21.35 0.63
N GLU A 74 -12.52 22.53 0.57
CA GLU A 74 -11.86 23.74 1.06
C GLU A 74 -11.94 23.83 2.59
N PRO A 75 -10.94 24.43 3.27
CA PRO A 75 -11.04 24.69 4.70
C PRO A 75 -12.26 25.56 5.05
N ASP A 76 -12.91 25.24 6.17
CA ASP A 76 -14.19 25.78 6.64
C ASP A 76 -15.41 25.51 5.73
N GLU A 77 -15.22 24.78 4.63
CA GLU A 77 -16.32 24.35 3.78
C GLU A 77 -17.13 23.25 4.47
N ARG A 78 -18.46 23.33 4.31
CA ARG A 78 -19.39 22.31 4.78
C ARG A 78 -20.25 21.87 3.62
N ARG A 79 -20.37 20.57 3.45
CA ARG A 79 -21.20 19.94 2.42
C ARG A 79 -22.04 18.83 3.07
N THR A 80 -23.11 18.46 2.38
CA THR A 80 -23.98 17.35 2.75
C THR A 80 -24.23 16.55 1.50
N GLU A 81 -23.89 15.26 1.53
CA GLU A 81 -24.25 14.31 0.49
C GLU A 81 -25.49 13.53 0.93
N ARG A 82 -26.38 13.22 -0.03
CA ARG A 82 -27.64 12.52 0.24
C ARG A 82 -27.75 11.24 -0.55
N PHE A 83 -28.10 10.16 0.15
CA PHE A 83 -28.35 8.85 -0.44
C PHE A 83 -29.79 8.45 -0.13
N GLY A 84 -30.66 8.57 -1.13
CA GLY A 84 -32.06 8.15 -1.03
C GLY A 84 -32.16 6.63 -1.12
N LEU A 85 -32.87 6.03 -0.17
CA LEU A 85 -33.09 4.59 -0.12
C LEU A 85 -34.49 4.27 -0.63
N SER A 86 -34.58 3.39 -1.62
CA SER A 86 -35.86 2.88 -2.14
C SER A 86 -36.04 1.43 -1.74
N ILE A 87 -37.16 1.14 -1.08
CA ILE A 87 -37.49 -0.20 -0.59
C ILE A 87 -38.60 -0.78 -1.45
N GLU A 88 -38.42 -2.01 -1.92
CA GLU A 88 -39.44 -2.72 -2.69
C GLU A 88 -39.89 -4.01 -1.98
N GLY A 89 -41.19 -4.25 -2.00
CA GLY A 89 -41.78 -5.50 -1.54
C GLY A 89 -42.18 -5.50 -0.06
N ASN A 90 -41.63 -6.44 0.71
CA ASN A 90 -42.03 -6.64 2.11
C ASN A 90 -41.26 -5.72 3.06
N PRO A 91 -41.81 -5.38 4.24
CA PRO A 91 -41.08 -4.60 5.24
C PRO A 91 -39.76 -5.25 5.66
N VAL A 92 -38.73 -4.43 5.77
CA VAL A 92 -37.34 -4.83 5.97
C VAL A 92 -36.64 -4.01 7.03
N ARG A 93 -35.71 -4.67 7.73
CA ARG A 93 -34.69 -4.04 8.55
C ARG A 93 -33.50 -3.76 7.65
N VAL A 94 -33.03 -2.52 7.63
CA VAL A 94 -31.88 -2.12 6.82
C VAL A 94 -30.67 -1.90 7.72
N TRP A 95 -29.58 -2.58 7.39
CA TRP A 95 -28.30 -2.47 8.05
C TRP A 95 -27.32 -1.75 7.14
N LEU A 96 -26.54 -0.83 7.71
CA LEU A 96 -25.47 -0.11 7.04
C LEU A 96 -24.15 -0.48 7.70
N ARG A 97 -23.13 -0.83 6.92
CA ARG A 97 -21.75 -0.88 7.40
C ARG A 97 -20.82 -0.07 6.51
N THR A 98 -19.67 0.28 7.05
CA THR A 98 -18.56 0.88 6.29
C THR A 98 -17.44 -0.13 6.08
N THR A 99 -16.52 0.18 5.16
CA THR A 99 -15.22 -0.51 5.10
C THR A 99 -14.29 0.06 6.16
N CYS A 100 -13.32 -0.73 6.62
CA CYS A 100 -12.25 -0.19 7.45
C CYS A 100 -11.57 1.02 6.77
N PRO A 101 -11.16 2.04 7.55
CA PRO A 101 -10.34 3.10 7.01
C PRO A 101 -9.02 2.52 6.46
N PRO A 102 -8.45 3.14 5.40
CA PRO A 102 -7.07 2.87 5.03
C PRO A 102 -6.14 3.14 6.21
N ALA A 103 -5.10 2.32 6.37
CA ALA A 103 -4.14 2.47 7.48
C ALA A 103 -3.49 3.86 7.51
N VAL A 104 -3.30 4.48 6.34
CA VAL A 104 -2.88 5.88 6.20
C VAL A 104 -3.93 6.65 5.41
N ASP A 105 -4.75 7.44 6.10
CA ASP A 105 -5.80 8.25 5.47
C ASP A 105 -5.74 9.71 5.93
N PRO A 106 -4.89 10.56 5.30
CA PRO A 106 -4.75 11.97 5.69
C PRO A 106 -6.07 12.75 5.64
N LEU A 107 -6.97 12.41 4.70
CA LEU A 107 -8.29 13.05 4.64
C LEU A 107 -9.21 12.45 5.70
N GLY A 108 -9.17 11.13 5.89
CA GLY A 108 -9.90 10.40 6.92
C GLY A 108 -9.73 10.97 8.32
N GLU A 109 -8.47 11.25 8.69
CA GLU A 109 -8.05 11.81 9.98
C GLU A 109 -8.46 13.28 10.17
N ALA A 110 -8.60 14.02 9.08
CA ALA A 110 -8.82 15.47 9.09
C ALA A 110 -10.28 15.87 8.89
N LEU A 111 -11.03 15.08 8.12
CA LEU A 111 -12.38 15.40 7.71
C LEU A 111 -13.35 15.08 8.84
N GLU A 112 -14.04 16.11 9.32
CA GLU A 112 -15.08 15.94 10.31
C GLU A 112 -16.40 15.59 9.64
N VAL A 113 -17.04 14.53 10.13
CA VAL A 113 -18.24 13.95 9.52
C VAL A 113 -19.36 13.69 10.53
N ARG A 114 -20.58 13.57 10.01
CA ARG A 114 -21.75 13.03 10.73
C ARG A 114 -22.65 12.31 9.74
N LEU A 115 -23.21 11.20 10.19
CA LEU A 115 -24.18 10.43 9.43
C LEU A 115 -25.54 10.48 10.13
N HIS A 116 -26.56 10.87 9.36
CA HIS A 116 -27.94 10.95 9.79
C HIS A 116 -28.83 10.10 8.89
N VAL A 117 -30.00 9.71 9.41
CA VAL A 117 -31.11 9.15 8.64
C VAL A 117 -32.28 10.12 8.78
N ALA A 118 -32.71 10.69 7.66
CA ALA A 118 -33.96 11.42 7.56
C ALA A 118 -35.08 10.49 7.07
N THR A 119 -36.33 10.85 7.39
CA THR A 119 -37.51 10.11 6.89
C THR A 119 -37.64 10.14 5.38
N ASP A 120 -37.14 11.21 4.76
CA ASP A 120 -37.18 11.49 3.33
C ASP A 120 -36.00 12.40 2.96
N CYS A 121 -35.70 12.53 1.65
CA CYS A 121 -34.65 13.42 1.17
C CYS A 121 -35.07 14.90 1.04
N ASP A 122 -36.33 15.23 1.39
CA ASP A 122 -36.93 16.57 1.23
C ASP A 122 -36.91 17.39 2.55
N GLY A 123 -36.06 17.00 3.50
CA GLY A 123 -35.86 17.72 4.76
C GLY A 123 -36.80 17.28 5.88
N GLY A 124 -37.29 16.04 5.83
CA GLY A 124 -38.02 15.41 6.92
C GLY A 124 -37.24 15.30 8.25
N PRO A 125 -37.89 14.86 9.33
CA PRO A 125 -37.23 14.63 10.61
C PRO A 125 -36.02 13.71 10.47
N ARG A 126 -34.90 14.10 11.09
CA ARG A 126 -33.65 13.34 11.03
C ARG A 126 -33.22 12.82 12.40
N ARG A 127 -32.70 11.60 12.39
CA ARG A 127 -32.07 10.91 13.53
C ARG A 127 -30.57 10.79 13.24
N THR A 128 -29.74 11.08 14.23
CA THR A 128 -28.29 10.85 14.08
C THR A 128 -27.98 9.37 14.23
N LEU A 129 -27.28 8.80 13.26
CA LEU A 129 -26.69 7.46 13.38
C LEU A 129 -25.37 7.55 14.15
N HIS A 130 -24.48 8.44 13.71
CA HIS A 130 -23.16 8.60 14.30
C HIS A 130 -22.54 9.97 13.96
N PRO A 131 -21.75 10.61 14.85
CA PRO A 131 -21.61 10.30 16.27
C PRO A 131 -22.86 10.73 17.05
N SER A 132 -23.04 10.26 18.30
CA SER A 132 -24.22 10.63 19.11
C SER A 132 -24.34 12.13 19.37
N SER A 133 -23.24 12.88 19.28
CA SER A 133 -23.19 14.33 19.41
C SER A 133 -21.94 14.90 18.77
N GLY A 134 -22.00 16.16 18.32
CA GLY A 134 -20.82 16.86 17.78
C GLY A 134 -20.45 16.36 16.39
N TRP A 135 -19.15 16.25 16.14
CA TRP A 135 -18.53 15.75 14.91
C TRP A 135 -17.50 14.67 15.30
N THR A 136 -17.16 13.80 14.36
CA THR A 136 -16.11 12.78 14.51
C THR A 136 -15.27 12.75 13.23
N THR A 137 -14.09 12.13 13.24
CA THR A 137 -13.31 12.00 12.00
C THR A 137 -13.94 10.97 11.06
N LEU A 138 -13.66 11.06 9.76
CA LEU A 138 -14.11 10.05 8.79
C LEU A 138 -13.51 8.67 9.11
N ALA A 139 -12.26 8.62 9.57
CA ALA A 139 -11.63 7.38 10.02
C ALA A 139 -12.42 6.73 11.19
N ASP A 140 -12.72 7.51 12.24
CA ASP A 140 -13.51 7.04 13.41
C ASP A 140 -14.90 6.55 13.01
N LEU A 141 -15.56 7.26 12.09
CA LEU A 141 -16.88 6.86 11.60
C LEU A 141 -16.81 5.52 10.87
N ARG A 142 -15.79 5.32 10.02
CA ARG A 142 -15.60 4.07 9.28
C ARG A 142 -15.25 2.91 10.19
N GLU A 143 -14.41 3.14 11.21
CA GLU A 143 -14.08 2.12 12.20
C GLU A 143 -15.30 1.74 13.04
N THR A 144 -16.04 2.74 13.53
CA THR A 144 -17.22 2.49 14.39
C THR A 144 -18.33 1.72 13.68
N LEU A 145 -18.51 1.95 12.37
CA LEU A 145 -19.61 1.38 11.60
C LEU A 145 -19.21 0.11 10.83
N VAL A 146 -18.00 -0.43 11.02
CA VAL A 146 -17.52 -1.63 10.30
C VAL A 146 -18.37 -2.88 10.58
N ASP A 147 -18.84 -3.01 11.83
CA ASP A 147 -19.69 -4.13 12.27
C ASP A 147 -21.17 -3.93 11.94
N GLY A 148 -21.52 -2.74 11.45
CA GLY A 148 -22.85 -2.39 11.00
C GLY A 148 -23.74 -1.74 12.06
N VAL A 149 -24.63 -0.87 11.58
CA VAL A 149 -25.63 -0.13 12.35
C VAL A 149 -26.99 -0.21 11.68
N ARG A 150 -28.05 -0.08 12.48
CA ARG A 150 -29.43 -0.01 11.96
C ARG A 150 -29.79 1.36 11.41
N VAL A 151 -30.29 1.35 10.19
CA VAL A 151 -30.85 2.54 9.53
C VAL A 151 -32.25 2.85 10.06
N ASP A 152 -33.07 1.82 10.31
CA ASP A 152 -34.41 1.98 10.88
C ASP A 152 -34.38 2.38 12.37
N ASP A 153 -35.48 2.97 12.86
CA ASP A 153 -35.61 3.33 14.27
C ASP A 153 -35.92 2.07 15.09
N PRO A 154 -35.13 1.68 16.11
CA PRO A 154 -35.45 0.53 16.94
C PRO A 154 -36.80 0.63 17.68
N THR A 155 -37.36 1.84 17.81
CA THR A 155 -38.69 2.08 18.40
C THR A 155 -39.83 2.00 17.37
N ASP A 156 -39.51 2.11 16.09
CA ASP A 156 -40.42 1.89 14.96
C ASP A 156 -39.69 1.08 13.87
N PRO A 157 -39.44 -0.22 14.15
CA PRO A 157 -38.60 -1.05 13.30
C PRO A 157 -39.33 -1.41 12.00
N CYS A 158 -38.54 -1.79 11.00
CA CYS A 158 -39.01 -2.32 9.72
C CYS A 158 -39.58 -1.26 8.76
N LEU A 159 -38.73 -0.82 7.85
CA LEU A 159 -39.08 0.08 6.77
C LEU A 159 -39.87 -0.66 5.69
N SER A 160 -40.92 -0.05 5.19
CA SER A 160 -41.83 -0.56 4.16
C SER A 160 -41.57 0.11 2.81
N ALA A 161 -42.21 -0.39 1.75
CA ALA A 161 -42.11 0.20 0.42
C ALA A 161 -42.78 1.58 0.27
N ALA A 162 -43.48 2.04 1.32
CA ALA A 162 -44.01 3.40 1.37
C ALA A 162 -43.03 4.39 2.03
N ASP A 163 -41.99 3.87 2.68
CA ASP A 163 -40.95 4.66 3.32
C ASP A 163 -39.82 4.92 2.32
N ASP A 164 -39.29 6.13 2.34
CA ASP A 164 -38.25 6.62 1.44
C ASP A 164 -37.08 7.27 2.22
N PRO A 165 -36.49 6.57 3.20
CA PRO A 165 -35.51 7.16 4.10
C PRO A 165 -34.28 7.65 3.35
N CYS A 166 -33.67 8.71 3.86
CA CYS A 166 -32.52 9.35 3.26
C CYS A 166 -31.34 9.32 4.21
N LEU A 167 -30.20 8.77 3.77
CA LEU A 167 -28.94 8.93 4.48
C LEU A 167 -28.38 10.32 4.15
N GLU A 168 -28.13 11.12 5.17
CA GLU A 168 -27.46 12.41 5.03
C GLU A 168 -26.06 12.32 5.63
N PHE A 169 -25.04 12.45 4.78
CA PHE A 169 -23.64 12.46 5.16
C PHE A 169 -23.15 13.93 5.17
N ASP A 170 -23.13 14.52 6.35
CA ASP A 170 -22.57 15.85 6.57
C ASP A 170 -21.06 15.75 6.72
N TYR A 171 -20.31 16.59 6.01
CA TYR A 171 -18.86 16.64 6.15
C TYR A 171 -18.32 18.06 6.06
N ARG A 172 -17.22 18.30 6.76
CA ARG A 172 -16.50 19.58 6.76
C ARG A 172 -15.02 19.38 7.00
N LEU A 173 -14.21 20.29 6.44
CA LEU A 173 -12.78 20.36 6.75
C LEU A 173 -12.53 21.55 7.68
N PRO A 174 -12.18 21.35 8.96
CA PRO A 174 -11.82 22.44 9.87
C PRO A 174 -10.64 23.27 9.35
N ASN A 175 -10.60 24.57 9.68
CA ASN A 175 -9.51 25.46 9.25
C ASN A 175 -8.12 25.04 9.78
N ASP A 176 -8.05 24.51 10.99
CA ASP A 176 -6.84 23.94 11.58
C ASP A 176 -6.43 22.61 10.92
N ALA A 177 -7.33 22.00 10.14
CA ALA A 177 -7.08 20.82 9.33
C ALA A 177 -6.78 21.13 7.85
N ALA A 178 -6.48 22.40 7.50
CA ALA A 178 -6.20 22.81 6.12
C ALA A 178 -5.03 22.07 5.45
N TRP A 179 -4.17 21.42 6.23
CA TRP A 179 -3.09 20.55 5.76
C TRP A 179 -3.59 19.33 4.94
N ALA A 180 -4.84 18.92 5.14
CA ALA A 180 -5.46 17.81 4.40
C ALA A 180 -6.27 18.25 3.16
N GLY A 181 -6.45 19.56 2.90
CA GLY A 181 -7.37 20.03 1.84
C GLY A 181 -7.03 19.59 0.41
N SER A 182 -5.77 19.19 0.16
CA SER A 182 -5.32 18.61 -1.11
C SER A 182 -5.34 17.08 -1.14
N ALA A 183 -5.69 16.42 -0.04
CA ALA A 183 -5.87 14.98 0.02
C ALA A 183 -7.18 14.58 -0.68
N THR A 184 -7.20 13.35 -1.15
CA THR A 184 -8.37 12.70 -1.73
C THR A 184 -8.73 11.49 -0.89
N GLY A 185 -10.02 11.17 -0.83
CA GLY A 185 -10.50 9.96 -0.17
C GLY A 185 -11.86 9.57 -0.73
N GLU A 186 -12.51 8.60 -0.10
CA GLU A 186 -13.85 8.16 -0.49
C GLU A 186 -14.68 7.79 0.74
N PHE A 187 -15.98 8.01 0.70
CA PHE A 187 -16.88 7.39 1.66
C PHE A 187 -17.55 6.19 0.99
N ALA A 188 -17.32 5.01 1.54
CA ALA A 188 -17.88 3.77 1.04
C ALA A 188 -18.68 3.06 2.13
N PHE A 189 -19.86 2.58 1.77
CA PHE A 189 -20.73 1.83 2.67
C PHE A 189 -21.48 0.74 1.92
N GLU A 190 -21.91 -0.27 2.67
CA GLU A 190 -22.72 -1.38 2.18
C GLU A 190 -24.05 -1.39 2.92
N LEU A 191 -25.11 -1.74 2.20
CA LEU A 191 -26.43 -1.90 2.75
C LEU A 191 -26.94 -3.32 2.58
N LEU A 192 -27.56 -3.84 3.64
CA LEU A 192 -28.24 -5.14 3.60
C LEU A 192 -29.66 -5.03 4.16
N ALA A 193 -30.62 -5.57 3.42
CA ALA A 193 -32.02 -5.62 3.81
C ALA A 193 -32.42 -7.02 4.30
N GLU A 194 -32.89 -7.10 5.54
CA GLU A 194 -33.40 -8.32 6.16
C GLU A 194 -34.93 -8.26 6.32
N GLN A 195 -35.65 -9.28 5.87
CA GLN A 195 -37.11 -9.33 6.04
C GLN A 195 -37.50 -9.48 7.50
N CYS A 196 -38.24 -8.50 8.03
CA CYS A 196 -38.63 -8.47 9.43
C CYS A 196 -39.48 -9.65 9.91
N ARG A 197 -40.28 -10.25 9.02
CA ARG A 197 -41.12 -11.40 9.37
C ARG A 197 -40.32 -12.68 9.67
N HIS A 198 -39.02 -12.72 9.37
CA HIS A 198 -38.18 -13.91 9.55
C HIS A 198 -37.39 -13.89 10.85
N VAL A 199 -37.05 -12.70 11.37
CA VAL A 199 -36.19 -12.55 12.55
C VAL A 199 -36.91 -11.70 13.60
N PRO A 200 -37.22 -12.28 14.78
CA PRO A 200 -37.78 -11.54 15.90
C PRO A 200 -36.90 -10.35 16.27
N GLU A 201 -37.52 -9.25 16.71
CA GLU A 201 -36.78 -8.02 17.06
C GLU A 201 -35.73 -8.24 18.16
N SER A 202 -35.97 -9.16 19.11
CA SER A 202 -35.01 -9.51 20.15
C SER A 202 -33.76 -10.23 19.65
N ASP A 203 -33.85 -10.81 18.45
CA ASP A 203 -32.84 -11.69 17.86
C ASP A 203 -32.14 -11.00 16.66
N ALA A 204 -32.51 -9.75 16.37
CA ALA A 204 -31.96 -8.98 15.28
C ALA A 204 -30.52 -8.54 15.57
N THR A 205 -29.57 -9.12 14.84
CA THR A 205 -28.14 -8.76 14.87
C THR A 205 -27.69 -8.34 13.48
N PRO A 206 -26.62 -7.53 13.35
CA PRO A 206 -26.05 -7.21 12.05
C PRO A 206 -25.81 -8.50 11.24
N PRO A 207 -26.30 -8.58 9.99
CA PRO A 207 -26.20 -9.77 9.14
C PRO A 207 -24.86 -9.85 8.41
N PHE A 208 -23.90 -9.02 8.79
CA PHE A 208 -22.53 -9.07 8.29
C PHE A 208 -21.82 -10.23 8.96
N GLU A 209 -21.08 -11.04 8.20
CA GLU A 209 -20.21 -12.03 8.82
C GLU A 209 -19.27 -11.28 9.77
N THR A 210 -19.37 -11.60 11.07
CA THR A 210 -18.37 -11.15 12.03
C THR A 210 -17.05 -11.68 11.51
N SER A 211 -16.16 -10.79 11.09
CA SER A 211 -14.79 -11.16 10.77
C SER A 211 -14.31 -12.05 11.92
N THR A 212 -14.11 -13.35 11.67
CA THR A 212 -13.64 -14.30 12.69
C THR A 212 -12.25 -13.95 13.18
N SER A 213 -11.59 -13.02 12.48
CA SER A 213 -10.54 -12.17 13.01
C SER A 213 -11.21 -11.00 13.72
N SER A 214 -11.15 -10.95 15.05
CA SER A 214 -11.27 -9.67 15.77
C SER A 214 -10.07 -8.76 15.46
N SER A 215 -9.63 -8.70 14.20
CA SER A 215 -8.63 -7.77 13.74
C SER A 215 -9.34 -6.42 13.74
N ALA A 216 -8.97 -5.59 14.70
CA ALA A 216 -9.17 -4.15 14.62
C ALA A 216 -8.85 -3.69 13.18
N CYS A 217 -9.54 -2.65 12.72
CA CYS A 217 -9.20 -2.05 11.43
C CYS A 217 -7.69 -1.81 11.35
N PRO A 218 -7.07 -1.98 10.17
CA PRO A 218 -5.62 -1.89 10.05
C PRO A 218 -5.16 -0.52 10.56
N ASP A 219 -4.30 -0.54 11.57
CA ASP A 219 -3.64 0.63 12.11
C ASP A 219 -2.15 0.56 11.74
N VAL A 220 -1.51 1.72 11.62
CA VAL A 220 -0.07 1.81 11.37
C VAL A 220 0.65 1.81 12.70
N GLU A 221 1.12 0.64 13.13
CA GLU A 221 2.09 0.55 14.21
C GLU A 221 3.49 0.82 13.67
N CYS A 222 4.04 1.97 14.05
CA CYS A 222 5.39 2.36 13.67
C CYS A 222 6.40 1.80 14.68
N GLU A 223 6.77 0.53 14.54
CA GLU A 223 7.73 -0.10 15.45
C GLU A 223 9.12 0.57 15.35
N THR A 224 9.55 0.89 14.13
CA THR A 224 10.79 1.64 13.89
C THR A 224 10.58 2.84 13.00
N CYS A 225 11.01 4.00 13.49
CA CYS A 225 11.04 5.26 12.74
C CYS A 225 12.45 5.46 12.15
N ALA A 226 12.65 5.02 10.91
CA ALA A 226 13.94 5.04 10.25
C ALA A 226 14.06 6.26 9.33
N GLU A 227 15.26 6.85 9.24
CA GLU A 227 15.53 7.93 8.30
C GLU A 227 15.39 7.43 6.87
N LEU A 228 14.53 8.08 6.09
CA LEU A 228 14.34 7.83 4.67
C LEU A 228 15.34 8.65 3.83
N GLY A 229 15.58 9.90 4.22
CA GLY A 229 16.50 10.78 3.53
C GLY A 229 16.42 12.22 4.00
N THR A 230 17.35 13.03 3.48
CA THR A 230 17.51 14.44 3.84
C THR A 230 17.56 15.30 2.58
N ILE A 231 16.81 16.41 2.58
CA ILE A 231 16.94 17.45 1.58
C ILE A 231 17.81 18.59 2.10
N ASP A 232 18.85 18.94 1.35
CA ASP A 232 19.69 20.12 1.61
C ASP A 232 19.22 21.31 0.75
N LEU A 233 19.02 22.46 1.38
CA LEU A 233 18.52 23.67 0.75
C LEU A 233 19.66 24.66 0.47
N ASP A 234 20.23 24.57 -0.73
CA ASP A 234 21.12 25.60 -1.28
C ASP A 234 20.35 26.92 -1.49
N GLY A 235 20.45 27.82 -0.52
CA GLY A 235 19.78 29.13 -0.53
C GLY A 235 18.46 29.23 0.25
N GLY A 236 18.11 28.20 1.05
CA GLY A 236 17.15 28.26 2.15
C GLY A 236 15.71 28.70 1.84
N ARG A 237 15.22 28.44 0.63
CA ARG A 237 13.82 28.73 0.29
C ARG A 237 13.08 27.54 -0.29
N LEU A 238 12.00 27.19 0.40
CA LEU A 238 11.03 26.23 -0.07
C LEU A 238 9.92 26.94 -0.85
N VAL A 239 9.45 26.32 -1.91
CA VAL A 239 8.40 26.88 -2.76
C VAL A 239 7.16 25.98 -2.67
N PRO A 240 6.01 26.48 -2.19
CA PRO A 240 4.76 25.72 -2.21
C PRO A 240 4.45 25.14 -3.60
N GLY A 241 4.06 23.88 -3.62
CA GLY A 241 3.81 23.07 -4.82
C GLY A 241 5.07 22.44 -5.44
N LYS A 242 6.28 22.91 -5.11
CA LYS A 242 7.52 22.35 -5.64
C LYS A 242 7.87 21.03 -4.93
N ARG A 243 8.46 20.11 -5.70
CA ARG A 243 8.95 18.81 -5.25
C ARG A 243 10.47 18.80 -5.16
N TYR A 244 10.99 18.06 -4.19
CA TYR A 244 12.40 17.94 -3.86
C TYR A 244 12.73 16.46 -3.69
N PRO A 245 13.67 15.87 -4.46
CA PRO A 245 14.03 14.47 -4.31
C PRO A 245 14.74 14.24 -2.97
N LEU A 246 14.43 13.12 -2.30
CA LEU A 246 15.01 12.74 -1.00
C LEU A 246 16.20 11.79 -1.12
N ASP A 247 16.27 11.04 -2.21
CA ASP A 247 17.29 10.03 -2.44
C ASP A 247 17.91 10.17 -3.85
N GLU A 248 19.11 9.64 -4.04
CA GLU A 248 19.83 9.71 -5.32
C GLU A 248 19.11 8.95 -6.45
N ARG A 249 18.24 8.00 -6.10
CA ARG A 249 17.45 7.21 -7.06
C ARG A 249 16.18 7.93 -7.49
N ASN A 250 15.82 9.03 -6.81
CA ASN A 250 14.56 9.75 -6.94
C ASN A 250 13.35 8.83 -6.78
N GLU A 251 13.41 7.83 -5.90
CA GLU A 251 12.24 6.98 -5.61
C GLU A 251 11.22 7.74 -4.75
N HIS A 252 11.71 8.67 -3.90
CA HIS A 252 10.89 9.51 -3.04
C HIS A 252 11.09 11.01 -3.30
N GLU A 253 9.99 11.75 -3.28
CA GLU A 253 9.98 13.21 -3.37
C GLU A 253 9.20 13.84 -2.22
N LEU A 254 9.76 14.89 -1.65
CA LEU A 254 9.08 15.76 -0.70
C LEU A 254 8.42 16.92 -1.45
N GLN A 255 7.08 17.01 -1.38
CA GLN A 255 6.36 18.16 -1.91
C GLN A 255 6.02 19.15 -0.81
N VAL A 256 6.36 20.42 -1.04
CA VAL A 256 6.04 21.51 -0.11
C VAL A 256 4.58 21.91 -0.29
N LEU A 257 3.82 21.87 0.79
CA LEU A 257 2.41 22.28 0.81
C LEU A 257 2.27 23.77 1.14
N GLN A 258 2.97 24.22 2.19
CA GLN A 258 2.93 25.59 2.67
C GLN A 258 4.28 25.99 3.26
N THR A 259 4.56 27.29 3.30
CA THR A 259 5.75 27.84 3.94
C THR A 259 5.42 29.03 4.83
N THR A 260 6.30 29.30 5.79
CA THR A 260 6.43 30.60 6.46
C THR A 260 7.82 31.12 6.15
N ASP A 261 7.92 32.33 5.60
CA ASP A 261 9.18 32.99 5.32
C ASP A 261 9.46 34.07 6.38
N ALA A 262 10.68 34.14 6.90
CA ALA A 262 11.20 35.23 7.72
C ALA A 262 12.18 36.09 6.91
N VAL A 263 12.55 37.26 7.42
CA VAL A 263 13.58 38.11 6.83
C VAL A 263 14.83 38.00 7.68
N ASP A 264 15.95 37.60 7.07
CA ASP A 264 17.25 37.50 7.76
C ASP A 264 17.83 38.88 8.10
N GLY A 265 18.95 38.89 8.83
CA GLY A 265 19.68 40.11 9.19
C GLY A 265 20.19 40.93 7.99
N ASP A 266 20.30 40.31 6.82
CA ASP A 266 20.74 40.90 5.55
C ASP A 266 19.57 41.38 4.67
N GLY A 267 18.32 41.18 5.10
CA GLY A 267 17.11 41.57 4.38
C GLY A 267 16.61 40.56 3.35
N ASN A 268 17.18 39.35 3.27
CA ASN A 268 16.71 38.28 2.40
C ASN A 268 15.58 37.51 3.05
N ARG A 269 14.69 36.95 2.23
CA ARG A 269 13.59 36.09 2.71
C ARG A 269 14.01 34.63 2.71
N GLU A 270 13.86 33.99 3.86
CA GLU A 270 14.22 32.59 4.06
C GLU A 270 13.03 31.81 4.61
N THR A 271 12.87 30.57 4.21
CA THR A 271 11.81 29.73 4.76
C THR A 271 12.22 29.23 6.15
N VAL A 272 11.43 29.52 7.17
CA VAL A 272 11.67 29.10 8.57
C VAL A 272 10.75 27.99 9.04
N CYS A 273 9.60 27.83 8.35
CA CYS A 273 8.69 26.71 8.58
C CYS A 273 8.12 26.19 7.26
N ALA A 274 7.83 24.89 7.18
CA ALA A 274 7.20 24.27 6.03
C ALA A 274 6.20 23.18 6.44
N ALA A 275 5.11 23.06 5.70
CA ALA A 275 4.26 21.87 5.71
C ALA A 275 4.58 21.06 4.45
N VAL A 276 4.67 19.74 4.58
CA VAL A 276 5.17 18.87 3.51
C VAL A 276 4.37 17.58 3.41
N ARG A 277 4.42 16.95 2.23
CA ARG A 277 3.96 15.57 2.02
C ARG A 277 5.02 14.77 1.29
N LEU A 278 5.06 13.47 1.58
CA LEU A 278 5.90 12.50 0.92
C LEU A 278 5.15 11.90 -0.28
N LEU A 279 5.86 11.73 -1.38
CA LEU A 279 5.38 11.05 -2.58
C LEU A 279 6.38 9.96 -2.95
N ARG A 280 5.90 8.87 -3.56
CA ARG A 280 6.74 7.77 -4.03
C ARG A 280 6.39 7.40 -5.47
N ASP A 281 7.41 7.10 -6.26
CA ASP A 281 7.27 6.42 -7.55
C ASP A 281 7.35 4.91 -7.33
N ALA A 282 6.20 4.25 -7.19
CA ALA A 282 6.15 2.83 -6.85
C ALA A 282 6.62 1.92 -8.01
N ASP A 283 6.35 2.33 -9.25
CA ASP A 283 6.54 1.51 -10.45
C ASP A 283 7.77 1.92 -11.27
N GLY A 284 8.51 2.93 -10.83
CA GLY A 284 9.66 3.48 -11.57
C GLY A 284 9.26 4.16 -12.87
N THR A 285 8.02 4.68 -12.95
CA THR A 285 7.44 5.30 -14.14
C THR A 285 7.72 6.80 -14.20
N GLY A 286 8.20 7.39 -13.10
CA GLY A 286 8.27 8.81 -12.85
C GLY A 286 6.93 9.41 -12.39
N GLU A 287 5.91 8.59 -12.13
CA GLU A 287 4.62 9.03 -11.60
C GLU A 287 4.62 8.90 -10.07
N PHE A 288 4.74 10.06 -9.40
CA PHE A 288 4.79 10.12 -7.94
C PHE A 288 3.40 10.24 -7.33
N GLU A 289 3.07 9.28 -6.47
CA GLU A 289 1.79 9.20 -5.78
C GLU A 289 1.97 9.26 -4.27
N GLU A 290 1.02 9.90 -3.60
CA GLU A 290 1.03 9.99 -2.13
C GLU A 290 0.59 8.69 -1.48
N GLY A 291 -0.41 8.00 -2.05
CA GLY A 291 -0.90 6.73 -1.51
C GLY A 291 0.11 5.58 -1.57
N ALA A 292 1.18 5.75 -2.37
CA ALA A 292 2.29 4.80 -2.44
C ALA A 292 3.42 5.10 -1.43
N ALA A 293 3.43 6.28 -0.82
CA ALA A 293 4.49 6.70 0.09
C ALA A 293 4.32 6.04 1.47
N PRO A 294 5.42 5.61 2.12
CA PRO A 294 5.36 5.14 3.49
C PRO A 294 4.96 6.28 4.44
N PRO A 295 4.32 5.97 5.59
CA PRO A 295 3.92 7.00 6.53
C PRO A 295 5.14 7.62 7.23
N ILE A 296 5.15 8.94 7.31
CA ILE A 296 6.11 9.74 8.06
C ILE A 296 5.78 9.60 9.55
N CYS A 297 6.79 9.28 10.35
CA CYS A 297 6.70 9.20 11.81
C CYS A 297 7.45 10.31 12.51
N ALA A 298 8.50 10.86 11.89
CA ALA A 298 9.21 12.01 12.40
C ALA A 298 9.80 12.86 11.26
N ILE A 299 9.92 14.15 11.52
CA ILE A 299 10.63 15.09 10.65
C ILE A 299 11.61 15.86 11.50
N THR A 300 12.84 15.98 11.01
CA THR A 300 13.86 16.81 11.65
C THR A 300 14.21 17.99 10.75
N VAL A 301 14.07 19.21 11.28
CA VAL A 301 14.33 20.45 10.56
C VAL A 301 15.58 21.10 11.15
N THR A 302 16.60 21.32 10.32
CA THR A 302 17.85 21.95 10.74
C THR A 302 17.93 23.37 10.19
N GLY A 303 18.22 24.32 11.07
CA GLY A 303 18.41 25.74 10.74
C GLY A 303 19.84 26.08 10.35
N ARG A 304 19.97 27.04 9.44
CA ARG A 304 21.26 27.53 8.97
C ARG A 304 22.07 28.16 10.10
N THR A 305 23.38 28.04 9.99
CA THR A 305 24.32 28.77 10.85
C THR A 305 24.65 30.13 10.24
N ASP A 306 24.46 31.20 11.01
CA ASP A 306 24.97 32.52 10.64
C ASP A 306 26.51 32.52 10.66
N PRO A 307 27.18 33.10 9.66
CA PRO A 307 28.63 33.17 9.64
C PRO A 307 29.14 33.98 10.85
N GLY A 308 29.72 33.28 11.82
CA GLY A 308 30.28 33.86 13.06
C GLY A 308 29.57 33.47 14.35
N GLN A 309 28.47 32.70 14.29
CA GLN A 309 27.91 32.04 15.46
C GLN A 309 28.28 30.56 15.44
N GLU A 310 29.15 30.12 16.36
CA GLU A 310 29.31 28.69 16.66
C GLU A 310 28.14 28.28 17.55
N LEU A 311 27.02 27.90 16.94
CA LEU A 311 25.93 27.23 17.64
C LEU A 311 26.19 25.72 17.62
N GLU A 312 26.10 25.09 18.79
CA GLU A 312 26.10 23.64 18.92
C GLU A 312 25.02 23.04 18.00
N PRO A 313 25.30 21.96 17.24
CA PRO A 313 24.37 21.37 16.27
C PRO A 313 22.98 21.10 16.87
N GLU A 314 22.93 20.66 18.12
CA GLU A 314 21.71 20.31 18.84
C GLU A 314 20.77 21.51 19.07
N THR A 315 21.29 22.73 19.03
CA THR A 315 20.47 23.95 19.21
C THR A 315 19.88 24.47 17.89
N ARG A 316 20.31 23.91 16.75
CA ARG A 316 19.85 24.29 15.41
C ARG A 316 18.85 23.29 14.81
N THR A 317 18.67 22.14 15.44
CA THR A 317 17.84 21.05 14.94
C THR A 317 16.57 20.90 15.77
N ALA A 318 15.42 20.85 15.11
CA ALA A 318 14.12 20.63 15.73
C ALA A 318 13.50 19.31 15.22
N PRO A 319 13.35 18.28 16.06
CA PRO A 319 12.55 17.12 15.75
C PRO A 319 11.04 17.42 15.91
N HIS A 320 10.22 16.86 15.04
CA HIS A 320 8.78 16.96 15.03
C HIS A 320 8.18 15.58 14.80
N ASP A 321 7.47 15.06 15.80
CA ASP A 321 6.80 13.76 15.69
C ASP A 321 5.50 13.89 14.88
N VAL A 322 5.22 12.87 14.07
CA VAL A 322 3.98 12.73 13.31
C VAL A 322 3.20 11.57 13.89
N VAL A 323 2.29 11.87 14.82
CA VAL A 323 1.50 10.86 15.54
C VAL A 323 0.00 11.12 15.38
N PRO A 324 -0.81 10.14 14.93
CA PRO A 324 -0.35 8.89 14.29
C PRO A 324 0.43 9.14 12.99
N PRO A 325 1.27 8.20 12.53
CA PRO A 325 2.05 8.36 11.30
C PRO A 325 1.18 8.66 10.08
N LEU A 326 1.65 9.55 9.20
CA LEU A 326 0.92 9.97 8.00
C LEU A 326 1.88 10.28 6.85
N THR A 327 1.43 10.27 5.61
CA THR A 327 2.22 10.70 4.45
C THR A 327 2.53 12.20 4.41
N ARG A 328 2.06 12.99 5.39
CA ARG A 328 2.19 14.45 5.42
C ARG A 328 2.18 15.00 6.85
N THR A 329 2.64 16.24 7.00
CA THR A 329 2.59 16.94 8.28
C THR A 329 1.19 17.49 8.59
N ARG A 330 0.77 17.46 9.86
CA ARG A 330 -0.49 18.07 10.36
C ARG A 330 -0.44 19.60 10.49
N GLY A 331 0.65 20.20 10.02
CA GLY A 331 0.94 21.61 10.18
C GLY A 331 2.32 21.94 9.65
N LYS A 332 2.79 23.16 9.93
CA LYS A 332 4.15 23.56 9.56
C LYS A 332 5.13 23.06 10.61
N VAL A 333 6.18 22.38 10.19
CA VAL A 333 7.38 22.09 10.98
C VAL A 333 8.35 23.25 10.83
N CYS A 334 8.99 23.66 11.92
CA CYS A 334 9.82 24.86 11.97
C CYS A 334 11.23 24.56 12.51
N THR A 335 12.21 25.36 12.14
CA THR A 335 13.52 25.41 12.82
C THR A 335 13.36 25.87 14.27
N PRO A 336 14.29 25.57 15.19
CA PRO A 336 14.22 26.07 16.57
C PRO A 336 14.10 27.59 16.63
N SER A 337 13.32 28.09 17.60
CA SER A 337 13.25 29.53 17.92
C SER A 337 13.97 29.77 19.24
N ASP A 338 14.49 30.98 19.45
CA ASP A 338 14.89 31.40 20.79
C ASP A 338 13.64 31.52 21.71
N GLU A 339 13.82 31.35 23.02
CA GLU A 339 12.72 31.22 24.00
C GLU A 339 11.77 32.45 24.07
N ASN A 340 12.10 33.54 23.38
CA ASN A 340 11.35 34.79 23.39
C ASN A 340 10.96 35.32 21.99
N GLY A 341 11.36 34.64 20.91
CA GLY A 341 11.14 35.10 19.55
C GLY A 341 9.96 34.41 18.86
N GLY A 342 9.25 35.17 18.03
CA GLY A 342 8.31 34.62 17.07
C GLY A 342 9.05 34.12 15.82
N ASP A 343 8.29 33.74 14.79
CA ASP A 343 8.83 33.20 13.53
C ASP A 343 9.90 34.08 12.85
N GLU A 344 9.93 35.38 13.14
CA GLU A 344 10.92 36.34 12.62
C GLU A 344 12.35 36.13 13.16
N THR A 345 12.51 35.37 14.24
CA THR A 345 13.81 35.10 14.89
C THR A 345 14.40 33.74 14.55
N ARG A 346 13.60 32.90 13.88
CA ARG A 346 14.01 31.55 13.51
C ARG A 346 15.06 31.63 12.38
N PRO A 347 16.12 30.82 12.43
CA PRO A 347 17.04 30.69 11.30
C PRO A 347 16.31 30.04 10.12
N GLY A 348 16.69 30.42 8.89
CA GLY A 348 16.19 29.75 7.69
C GLY A 348 16.53 28.26 7.69
N ILE A 349 15.64 27.45 7.11
CA ILE A 349 15.84 26.01 6.97
C ILE A 349 17.07 25.76 6.07
N GLU A 350 18.02 25.00 6.60
CA GLU A 350 19.18 24.47 5.90
C GLU A 350 18.88 23.08 5.35
N SER A 351 18.28 22.20 6.15
CA SER A 351 17.89 20.87 5.71
C SER A 351 16.61 20.36 6.37
N ILE A 352 15.94 19.42 5.71
CA ILE A 352 14.80 18.66 6.24
C ILE A 352 15.09 17.17 6.06
N THR A 353 15.17 16.46 7.18
CA THR A 353 15.30 15.01 7.25
C THR A 353 13.94 14.39 7.52
N ILE A 354 13.56 13.38 6.74
CA ILE A 354 12.29 12.66 6.86
C ILE A 354 12.57 11.26 7.37
N SER A 355 11.84 10.86 8.41
CA SER A 355 11.84 9.50 8.93
C SER A 355 10.47 8.88 8.75
N THR A 356 10.43 7.65 8.27
CA THR A 356 9.20 6.92 7.97
C THR A 356 9.12 5.63 8.76
N CYS A 357 7.90 5.11 8.90
CA CYS A 357 7.71 3.76 9.41
C CYS A 357 8.29 2.81 8.36
N ALA A 358 9.46 2.28 8.69
CA ALA A 358 10.06 1.19 7.97
C ALA A 358 9.78 -0.09 8.76
N ASP A 359 9.59 -1.19 8.06
CA ASP A 359 9.57 -2.51 8.68
C ASP A 359 10.99 -2.87 9.13
N GLY A 360 11.43 -2.37 10.29
CA GLY A 360 12.64 -2.81 11.02
C GLY A 360 14.01 -2.78 10.31
N ASN A 361 14.09 -2.38 9.03
CA ASN A 361 15.24 -2.61 8.16
C ASN A 361 16.12 -1.37 7.94
N GLY A 362 16.05 -0.39 8.84
CA GLY A 362 16.84 0.83 8.75
C GLY A 362 18.34 0.58 9.03
N ASP A 363 19.12 0.63 7.96
CA ASP A 363 20.59 0.74 7.95
C ASP A 363 21.08 1.78 8.98
N GLN A 364 21.60 1.33 10.12
CA GLN A 364 22.48 2.16 10.95
C GLN A 364 23.86 2.24 10.29
N ASN A 365 23.98 2.97 9.17
CA ASN A 365 25.27 3.50 8.74
C ASN A 365 25.57 4.78 9.51
N GLY A 366 25.82 4.62 10.81
CA GLY A 366 26.55 5.61 11.58
C GLY A 366 28.04 5.42 11.32
N ASP A 367 28.58 6.17 10.35
CA ASP A 367 30.02 6.40 10.26
C ASP A 367 30.47 7.13 11.54
N ASN A 368 30.92 6.37 12.53
CA ASN A 368 31.68 6.88 13.67
C ASN A 368 33.03 6.17 13.72
N GLU A 369 34.05 7.01 13.79
CA GLU A 369 35.47 6.76 13.56
C GLU A 369 36.14 5.83 14.60
N ASP A 370 37.25 5.23 14.16
CA ASP A 370 38.49 5.00 14.91
C ASP A 370 38.40 4.71 16.43
N GLY A 371 38.58 3.43 16.79
CA GLY A 371 38.70 3.03 18.20
C GLY A 371 39.25 1.62 18.43
N ASN A 372 40.56 1.47 18.25
CA ASN A 372 41.36 0.32 18.70
C ASN A 372 41.06 -0.05 20.16
N GLY A 373 40.63 -1.29 20.45
CA GLY A 373 40.36 -1.68 21.85
C GLY A 373 39.84 -3.10 22.09
N ASP A 374 40.79 -4.05 22.09
CA ASP A 374 40.89 -5.21 22.99
C ASP A 374 39.88 -6.38 22.97
N ASN A 375 40.50 -7.55 23.16
CA ASN A 375 39.92 -8.89 23.24
C ASN A 375 38.94 -9.04 24.41
N GLY A 376 37.82 -9.71 24.15
CA GLY A 376 36.91 -10.21 25.18
C GLY A 376 36.24 -11.50 24.72
N ASP A 377 36.89 -12.63 25.02
CA ASP A 377 36.32 -13.97 24.92
C ASP A 377 35.05 -14.08 25.79
N GLY A 378 33.94 -14.46 25.17
CA GLY A 378 32.67 -14.74 25.85
C GLY A 378 31.94 -15.91 25.21
N ASN A 379 32.29 -17.12 25.65
CA ASN A 379 31.48 -18.32 25.46
C ASN A 379 30.08 -18.08 26.05
N GLY A 380 29.04 -18.32 25.25
CA GLY A 380 27.66 -18.44 25.68
C GLY A 380 27.00 -19.57 24.92
N ASP A 381 26.70 -20.63 25.67
CA ASP A 381 26.20 -21.93 25.24
C ASP A 381 24.86 -21.85 24.49
N GLY A 382 24.68 -22.79 23.55
CA GLY A 382 23.44 -22.95 22.80
C GLY A 382 22.32 -23.58 23.62
N ASP A 383 21.11 -23.14 23.31
CA ASP A 383 19.87 -23.88 23.51
C ASP A 383 19.07 -23.79 22.21
N GLY A 384 18.72 -24.96 21.67
CA GLY A 384 18.04 -25.10 20.40
C GLY A 384 16.51 -25.07 20.49
N GLU A 385 15.93 -25.01 19.30
CA GLU A 385 14.56 -25.37 18.93
C GLU A 385 13.47 -24.31 19.15
N ASN A 386 13.47 -23.31 18.27
CA ASN A 386 12.34 -23.06 17.37
C ASN A 386 12.89 -22.93 15.95
N GLY A 387 12.18 -23.46 14.96
CA GLY A 387 12.67 -23.54 13.58
C GLY A 387 12.78 -22.18 12.91
N ASP A 388 13.85 -21.45 13.19
CA ASP A 388 14.22 -20.21 12.52
C ASP A 388 14.47 -20.53 11.04
N CYS A 389 13.43 -20.35 10.23
CA CYS A 389 13.62 -20.11 8.82
C CYS A 389 14.31 -18.75 8.67
N VAL A 390 15.10 -18.60 7.62
CA VAL A 390 15.79 -17.34 7.34
C VAL A 390 15.13 -16.62 6.17
N SER A 391 14.94 -15.32 6.30
CA SER A 391 14.43 -14.49 5.22
C SER A 391 15.44 -14.41 4.07
N CYS A 392 14.94 -14.57 2.84
CA CYS A 392 15.70 -14.42 1.60
C CYS A 392 15.15 -13.21 0.85
N GLY A 393 15.64 -12.01 1.23
CA GLY A 393 15.31 -10.71 0.66
C GLY A 393 16.56 -9.83 0.46
N SER A 394 16.39 -8.63 -0.09
CA SER A 394 17.43 -7.70 -0.54
C SER A 394 18.56 -7.43 0.47
N ASP A 395 18.29 -7.68 1.75
CA ASP A 395 19.17 -7.40 2.89
C ASP A 395 20.14 -8.57 3.18
N SER A 396 19.93 -9.73 2.52
CA SER A 396 20.69 -10.96 2.75
C SER A 396 21.70 -11.27 1.63
N ASN A 397 22.51 -10.28 1.26
CA ASN A 397 23.45 -10.33 0.12
C ASN A 397 24.49 -11.47 0.16
N ASP A 398 24.75 -12.03 1.34
CA ASP A 398 25.65 -13.18 1.53
C ASP A 398 24.93 -14.54 1.54
N ARG A 399 23.60 -14.56 1.63
CA ARG A 399 22.79 -15.79 1.66
C ARG A 399 22.42 -16.24 0.25
N ARG A 400 22.42 -17.55 0.05
CA ARG A 400 22.17 -18.17 -1.25
C ARG A 400 21.23 -19.35 -1.12
N VAL A 401 20.28 -19.43 -2.06
CA VAL A 401 19.38 -20.56 -2.21
C VAL A 401 20.19 -21.81 -2.59
N GLY A 402 20.06 -22.85 -1.79
CA GLY A 402 20.71 -24.15 -1.98
C GLY A 402 19.82 -25.14 -2.73
N GLY A 403 18.51 -25.12 -2.46
CA GLY A 403 17.52 -25.96 -3.09
C GLY A 403 16.09 -25.47 -2.86
N ALA A 404 15.17 -25.91 -3.70
CA ALA A 404 13.74 -25.60 -3.56
C ALA A 404 12.87 -26.77 -4.02
N THR A 405 11.71 -26.91 -3.38
CA THR A 405 10.63 -27.81 -3.77
C THR A 405 9.58 -26.99 -4.50
N PHE A 406 9.23 -27.39 -5.72
CA PHE A 406 8.23 -26.75 -6.55
C PHE A 406 6.99 -27.61 -6.64
N GLN A 407 5.81 -26.99 -6.73
CA GLN A 407 4.57 -27.61 -7.17
C GLN A 407 4.19 -27.05 -8.53
N TYR A 408 3.81 -27.93 -9.45
CA TYR A 408 3.31 -27.52 -10.76
C TYR A 408 1.79 -27.35 -10.73
N ASP A 409 1.29 -26.18 -11.15
CA ASP A 409 -0.12 -25.95 -11.43
C ASP A 409 -0.31 -25.63 -12.92
N GLY A 410 -1.27 -26.30 -13.55
CA GLY A 410 -1.43 -26.30 -14.99
C GLY A 410 -2.69 -27.03 -15.45
N PRO A 411 -2.98 -27.05 -16.76
CA PRO A 411 -4.23 -27.59 -17.29
C PRO A 411 -4.38 -29.08 -16.95
N ALA A 412 -5.52 -29.45 -16.39
CA ALA A 412 -5.81 -30.82 -16.01
C ALA A 412 -5.68 -31.78 -17.22
N GLY A 413 -4.89 -32.84 -17.05
CA GLY A 413 -4.76 -33.93 -18.02
C GLY A 413 -3.49 -33.94 -18.88
N ASN A 414 -2.61 -32.93 -18.76
CA ASN A 414 -1.33 -32.89 -19.48
C ASN A 414 -0.15 -32.95 -18.50
N SER A 415 0.77 -33.91 -18.68
CA SER A 415 2.08 -33.88 -18.02
C SER A 415 3.05 -33.00 -18.81
N VAL A 416 4.00 -32.35 -18.12
CA VAL A 416 4.99 -31.46 -18.74
C VAL A 416 6.42 -31.90 -18.42
N THR A 417 7.37 -31.42 -19.24
CA THR A 417 8.79 -31.47 -18.92
C THR A 417 9.23 -30.13 -18.35
N VAL A 418 9.82 -30.14 -17.17
CA VAL A 418 10.43 -28.97 -16.54
C VAL A 418 11.96 -29.05 -16.71
N VAL A 419 12.57 -28.01 -17.25
CA VAL A 419 14.02 -27.86 -17.37
C VAL A 419 14.47 -26.65 -16.56
N ILE A 420 15.46 -26.84 -15.69
CA ILE A 420 16.08 -25.79 -14.90
C ILE A 420 17.55 -25.69 -15.29
N ASP A 421 17.92 -24.58 -15.93
CA ASP A 421 19.23 -24.34 -16.50
C ASP A 421 19.97 -23.22 -15.76
N GLN A 422 21.18 -23.52 -15.28
CA GLN A 422 22.06 -22.49 -14.73
C GLN A 422 22.68 -21.63 -15.84
N GLN A 423 22.32 -20.34 -15.86
CA GLN A 423 22.90 -19.35 -16.75
C GLN A 423 24.20 -18.80 -16.14
N SER A 424 25.25 -18.73 -16.95
CA SER A 424 26.48 -18.00 -16.61
C SER A 424 26.46 -16.63 -17.27
N ASP A 425 26.70 -15.56 -16.52
CA ASP A 425 26.76 -14.17 -17.02
C ASP A 425 27.95 -13.88 -17.96
N GLY A 426 28.54 -14.91 -18.59
CA GLY A 426 29.61 -14.76 -19.56
C GLY A 426 29.04 -14.31 -20.90
N ASN A 427 29.54 -13.18 -21.42
CA ASN A 427 29.31 -12.78 -22.81
C ASN A 427 29.57 -13.98 -23.75
N PRO A 428 28.69 -14.25 -24.74
CA PRO A 428 28.95 -15.28 -25.73
C PRO A 428 30.29 -14.99 -26.40
N PRO A 429 31.12 -16.01 -26.69
CA PRO A 429 32.42 -15.79 -27.33
C PRO A 429 32.19 -15.05 -28.64
N GLN A 430 32.75 -13.84 -28.76
CA GLN A 430 32.78 -13.17 -30.04
C GLN A 430 33.52 -14.08 -31.02
N GLN A 431 32.82 -14.45 -32.09
CA GLN A 431 33.46 -15.10 -33.23
C GLN A 431 34.53 -14.15 -33.76
N SER A 432 35.78 -14.48 -33.49
CA SER A 432 36.95 -13.87 -34.11
C SER A 432 36.83 -14.09 -35.62
N ASN A 433 36.43 -13.05 -36.35
CA ASN A 433 36.59 -13.00 -37.79
C ASN A 433 38.09 -13.02 -38.10
N GLY A 434 38.53 -14.11 -38.70
CA GLY A 434 39.94 -14.48 -38.83
C GLY A 434 40.80 -13.44 -39.55
N ASN A 435 41.72 -12.84 -38.81
CA ASN A 435 42.92 -12.22 -39.36
C ASN A 435 44.17 -12.95 -38.83
N PRO A 436 45.15 -13.27 -39.67
CA PRO A 436 46.30 -14.09 -39.28
C PRO A 436 47.27 -13.32 -38.36
N PRO A 437 47.98 -14.00 -37.44
CA PRO A 437 48.73 -13.33 -36.39
C PRO A 437 50.04 -12.72 -36.89
N GLN A 438 50.28 -11.45 -36.57
CA GLN A 438 51.63 -10.88 -36.52
C GLN A 438 52.28 -11.16 -35.15
N GLN A 439 53.61 -11.33 -35.21
CA GLN A 439 54.46 -11.91 -34.18
C GLN A 439 54.73 -10.99 -32.98
N SER A 440 54.83 -11.66 -31.82
CA SER A 440 55.63 -11.37 -30.62
C SER A 440 55.45 -10.04 -29.85
N ASN A 441 55.19 -10.19 -28.54
CA ASN A 441 56.22 -9.99 -27.50
C ASN A 441 55.78 -10.63 -26.16
N GLY A 442 56.36 -11.79 -25.84
CA GLY A 442 57.02 -11.99 -24.54
C GLY A 442 56.24 -12.19 -23.23
N ASN A 443 54.96 -12.54 -23.20
CA ASN A 443 54.32 -13.05 -21.95
C ASN A 443 53.79 -14.49 -22.14
N PRO A 444 53.92 -15.38 -21.13
CA PRO A 444 53.32 -16.70 -21.19
C PRO A 444 51.79 -16.56 -21.36
N PRO A 445 51.15 -17.35 -22.24
CA PRO A 445 49.70 -17.28 -22.39
C PRO A 445 49.06 -17.67 -21.06
N GLN A 446 48.32 -16.73 -20.45
CA GLN A 446 47.38 -17.09 -19.40
C GLN A 446 46.34 -18.02 -20.04
N GLN A 447 46.38 -19.30 -19.67
CA GLN A 447 45.28 -20.20 -19.90
C GLN A 447 44.07 -19.62 -19.16
N SER A 448 43.08 -19.10 -19.90
CA SER A 448 41.77 -18.91 -19.33
C SER A 448 41.20 -20.29 -19.05
N ASN A 449 41.14 -20.65 -17.77
CA ASN A 449 40.41 -21.82 -17.34
C ASN A 449 38.95 -21.61 -17.75
N GLY A 450 38.47 -22.45 -18.67
CA GLY A 450 37.12 -22.40 -19.22
C GLY A 450 36.03 -22.41 -18.14
N ASN A 451 34.87 -21.84 -18.50
CA ASN A 451 33.68 -21.75 -17.64
C ASN A 451 33.39 -23.08 -16.93
N PRO A 452 33.00 -23.04 -15.64
CA PRO A 452 32.57 -24.23 -14.92
C PRO A 452 31.32 -24.86 -15.57
N PRO A 453 31.06 -26.17 -15.36
CA PRO A 453 29.96 -26.87 -16.00
C PRO A 453 28.61 -26.24 -15.63
N GLN A 454 27.78 -25.96 -16.64
CA GLN A 454 26.39 -25.55 -16.46
C GLN A 454 25.61 -26.73 -15.86
N LYS A 455 24.88 -26.49 -14.78
CA LYS A 455 23.99 -27.48 -14.18
C LYS A 455 22.62 -27.36 -14.83
N THR A 456 22.23 -28.38 -15.60
CA THR A 456 20.88 -28.56 -16.14
C THR A 456 20.19 -29.67 -15.37
N VAL A 457 18.98 -29.42 -14.89
CA VAL A 457 18.11 -30.43 -14.28
C VAL A 457 16.85 -30.56 -15.12
N THR A 458 16.53 -31.76 -15.55
CA THR A 458 15.30 -32.07 -16.31
C THR A 458 14.42 -33.00 -15.49
N VAL A 459 13.17 -32.62 -15.32
CA VAL A 459 12.12 -33.42 -14.66
C VAL A 459 11.04 -33.68 -15.71
N GLU A 460 10.85 -34.94 -16.07
CA GLU A 460 9.88 -35.37 -17.06
C GLU A 460 8.58 -35.83 -16.38
N ASP A 461 7.47 -35.83 -17.13
CA ASP A 461 6.17 -36.34 -16.71
C ASP A 461 5.56 -35.69 -15.45
N VAL A 462 5.74 -34.37 -15.27
CA VAL A 462 5.16 -33.62 -14.15
C VAL A 462 3.68 -33.29 -14.42
N ALA A 463 2.75 -33.83 -13.64
CA ALA A 463 1.31 -33.55 -13.75
C ALA A 463 0.89 -32.37 -12.84
N PRO A 464 -0.25 -31.70 -13.11
CA PRO A 464 -0.78 -30.67 -12.21
C PRO A 464 -1.01 -31.22 -10.80
N GLY A 465 -0.48 -30.52 -9.81
CA GLY A 465 -0.47 -30.91 -8.40
C GLY A 465 0.79 -31.66 -7.95
N ASP A 466 1.61 -32.18 -8.88
CA ASP A 466 2.87 -32.85 -8.53
C ASP A 466 3.88 -31.87 -7.94
N SER A 467 4.71 -32.39 -7.03
CA SER A 467 5.83 -31.64 -6.46
C SER A 467 7.16 -32.34 -6.69
N PHE A 468 8.21 -31.54 -6.85
CA PHE A 468 9.57 -32.05 -7.05
C PHE A 468 10.61 -31.10 -6.46
N THR A 469 11.70 -31.65 -5.93
CA THR A 469 12.78 -30.88 -5.29
C THR A 469 14.01 -30.82 -6.18
N VAL A 470 14.56 -29.61 -6.35
CA VAL A 470 15.76 -29.36 -7.15
C VAL A 470 16.82 -28.66 -6.33
N GLN A 471 18.06 -29.15 -6.45
CA GLN A 471 19.22 -28.52 -5.84
C GLN A 471 19.74 -27.41 -6.75
N ILE A 472 19.64 -26.16 -6.30
CA ILE A 472 19.91 -24.92 -7.06
C ILE A 472 21.23 -24.25 -6.59
N ALA A 473 22.11 -24.98 -5.89
CA ALA A 473 23.38 -24.45 -5.41
C ALA A 473 24.37 -24.11 -6.56
N GLY A 474 24.34 -22.87 -7.05
CA GLY A 474 25.30 -22.33 -8.02
C GLY A 474 26.60 -21.82 -7.38
N ARG A 475 27.74 -22.02 -8.04
CA ARG A 475 29.00 -21.30 -7.73
C ARG A 475 29.02 -19.98 -8.50
N GLY A 476 29.04 -18.82 -7.82
CA GLY A 476 29.16 -17.49 -8.47
C GLY A 476 27.85 -16.68 -8.57
N ARG A 477 27.81 -15.59 -9.34
CA ARG A 477 26.54 -14.92 -9.68
C ARG A 477 25.80 -15.86 -10.65
N SER A 478 24.71 -16.48 -10.21
CA SER A 478 24.04 -17.49 -11.02
C SER A 478 22.54 -17.23 -11.04
N LYS A 479 22.05 -16.85 -12.21
CA LYS A 479 20.64 -16.86 -12.57
C LYS A 479 20.30 -18.26 -13.06
N PHE A 480 19.10 -18.75 -12.75
CA PHE A 480 18.60 -20.01 -13.29
C PHE A 480 17.37 -19.70 -14.15
N GLU A 481 17.36 -20.22 -15.36
CA GLU A 481 16.21 -20.18 -16.25
C GLU A 481 15.40 -21.45 -16.02
N ILE A 482 14.13 -21.30 -15.66
CA ILE A 482 13.17 -22.38 -15.53
C ILE A 482 12.31 -22.36 -16.78
N SER A 483 12.27 -23.48 -17.49
CA SER A 483 11.51 -23.65 -18.72
C SER A 483 10.55 -24.83 -18.59
N VAL A 484 9.26 -24.62 -18.86
CA VAL A 484 8.22 -25.66 -18.86
C VAL A 484 7.74 -25.92 -20.28
N ARG A 485 7.74 -27.19 -20.70
CA ARG A 485 7.30 -27.62 -22.04
C ARG A 485 6.21 -28.68 -21.96
N ASP A 486 5.11 -28.46 -22.68
CA ASP A 486 4.09 -29.49 -22.93
C ASP A 486 4.58 -30.43 -24.04
N PRO A 487 4.41 -31.76 -23.92
CA PRO A 487 4.78 -32.71 -24.96
C PRO A 487 4.07 -32.47 -26.31
N ASN A 488 2.94 -31.75 -26.32
CA ASN A 488 2.15 -31.43 -27.50
C ASN A 488 2.37 -30.00 -28.02
N ASP A 489 3.21 -29.20 -27.35
CA ASP A 489 3.48 -27.80 -27.69
C ASP A 489 4.99 -27.57 -27.86
N ASP A 490 5.36 -26.79 -28.88
CA ASP A 490 6.75 -26.40 -29.10
C ASP A 490 7.12 -25.12 -28.33
N LYS A 491 6.13 -24.48 -27.67
CA LYS A 491 6.35 -23.28 -26.87
C LYS A 491 6.77 -23.61 -25.44
N TRP A 492 7.89 -23.01 -25.03
CA TRP A 492 8.38 -23.04 -23.66
C TRP A 492 7.85 -21.83 -22.89
N THR A 493 7.24 -22.07 -21.74
CA THR A 493 7.03 -21.03 -20.72
C THR A 493 8.34 -20.86 -19.96
N ARG A 494 8.85 -19.63 -19.85
CA ARG A 494 10.16 -19.35 -19.24
C ARG A 494 10.01 -18.38 -18.08
N GLY A 495 10.67 -18.69 -16.97
CA GLY A 495 10.88 -17.76 -15.86
C GLY A 495 12.33 -17.77 -15.43
N THR A 496 12.77 -16.71 -14.74
CA THR A 496 14.14 -16.61 -14.22
C THR A 496 14.09 -16.49 -12.71
N ILE A 497 14.91 -17.27 -12.02
CA ILE A 497 15.11 -17.15 -10.58
C ILE A 497 16.56 -16.78 -10.27
N HIS A 498 16.74 -15.93 -9.26
CA HIS A 498 18.05 -15.52 -8.78
C HIS A 498 18.40 -16.35 -7.54
N THR A 499 19.59 -16.97 -7.52
CA THR A 499 20.04 -17.74 -6.32
C THR A 499 20.61 -16.87 -5.21
N ARG A 500 20.81 -15.58 -5.48
CA ARG A 500 21.09 -14.59 -4.44
C ARG A 500 19.75 -14.07 -3.95
N CYS A 501 19.62 -13.95 -2.64
CA CYS A 501 18.45 -13.39 -2.00
C CYS A 501 18.20 -11.90 -2.31
N SER A 502 18.94 -11.30 -3.25
CA SER A 502 18.69 -9.96 -3.80
C SER A 502 17.30 -9.78 -4.44
N GLN A 503 16.56 -10.87 -4.62
CA GLN A 503 15.13 -10.88 -4.95
C GLN A 503 14.45 -11.85 -3.98
N SER A 504 13.23 -11.52 -3.56
CA SER A 504 12.47 -12.37 -2.65
C SER A 504 12.25 -13.75 -3.26
N PHE A 505 12.71 -14.79 -2.57
CA PHE A 505 12.59 -16.17 -3.01
C PHE A 505 12.32 -17.07 -1.80
N GLY A 506 11.14 -17.71 -1.76
CA GLY A 506 10.73 -18.57 -0.66
C GLY A 506 9.39 -19.27 -0.95
N PRO A 507 8.85 -20.03 0.00
CA PRO A 507 7.49 -20.56 -0.08
C PRO A 507 6.48 -19.50 -0.55
N GLY A 508 5.70 -19.82 -1.59
CA GLY A 508 4.74 -18.93 -2.23
C GLY A 508 5.25 -18.21 -3.49
N THR A 509 6.56 -18.19 -3.76
CA THR A 509 7.09 -17.62 -5.01
C THR A 509 6.58 -18.42 -6.21
N THR A 510 5.96 -17.75 -7.18
CA THR A 510 5.47 -18.37 -8.41
C THR A 510 6.35 -18.02 -9.62
N VAL A 511 6.59 -19.00 -10.49
CA VAL A 511 7.37 -18.84 -11.73
C VAL A 511 6.60 -19.48 -12.87
N GLY A 512 6.24 -18.71 -13.90
CA GLY A 512 5.46 -19.21 -15.02
C GLY A 512 4.62 -18.14 -15.71
N ASP A 513 3.56 -18.57 -16.39
CA ASP A 513 2.53 -17.71 -16.97
C ASP A 513 1.16 -18.00 -16.33
N GLU A 514 0.11 -17.26 -16.72
CA GLU A 514 -1.26 -17.43 -16.18
C GLU A 514 -1.83 -18.84 -16.33
N THR A 515 -1.25 -19.69 -17.19
CA THR A 515 -1.75 -21.03 -17.48
C THR A 515 -0.88 -22.15 -16.93
N ARG A 516 0.38 -21.86 -16.62
CA ARG A 516 1.40 -22.84 -16.20
C ARG A 516 2.29 -22.19 -15.17
N THR A 517 2.08 -22.51 -13.90
CA THR A 517 2.83 -21.93 -12.78
C THR A 517 3.60 -23.01 -12.03
N LEU A 518 4.80 -22.66 -11.57
CA LEU A 518 5.56 -23.42 -10.60
C LEU A 518 5.60 -22.60 -9.31
N THR A 519 4.96 -23.10 -8.26
CA THR A 519 4.93 -22.47 -6.94
C THR A 519 6.00 -23.11 -6.07
N VAL A 520 6.86 -22.32 -5.47
CA VAL A 520 7.81 -22.81 -4.46
C VAL A 520 7.02 -23.18 -3.21
N LEU A 521 7.08 -24.45 -2.80
CA LEU A 521 6.48 -24.93 -1.54
C LEU A 521 7.46 -24.79 -0.37
N GLU A 522 8.73 -25.09 -0.64
CA GLU A 522 9.80 -25.07 0.36
C GLU A 522 11.08 -24.58 -0.30
N ALA A 523 11.90 -23.82 0.43
CA ALA A 523 13.24 -23.43 -0.01
C ALA A 523 14.22 -23.55 1.14
N VAL A 524 15.48 -23.86 0.82
CA VAL A 524 16.57 -23.94 1.80
C VAL A 524 17.79 -23.17 1.30
N THR A 525 18.58 -22.62 2.23
CA THR A 525 19.88 -22.05 1.92
C THR A 525 20.87 -23.14 1.51
N LYS A 526 22.03 -22.73 0.97
CA LYS A 526 23.13 -23.65 0.62
C LYS A 526 23.58 -24.53 1.79
N ASP A 527 23.46 -24.03 3.02
CA ASP A 527 23.87 -24.73 4.23
C ASP A 527 22.73 -25.57 4.84
N GLY A 528 21.55 -25.58 4.20
CA GLY A 528 20.41 -26.41 4.57
C GLY A 528 19.39 -25.75 5.50
N THR A 529 19.56 -24.47 5.84
CA THR A 529 18.61 -23.72 6.66
C THR A 529 17.32 -23.44 5.88
N PRO A 530 16.11 -23.69 6.42
CA PRO A 530 14.86 -23.34 5.76
C PRO A 530 14.77 -21.84 5.45
N ILE A 531 14.12 -21.47 4.36
CA ILE A 531 13.84 -20.08 3.97
C ILE A 531 12.37 -19.78 4.22
N CYS A 532 12.06 -18.64 4.85
CA CYS A 532 10.69 -18.24 5.18
C CYS A 532 9.87 -17.89 3.92
N GLY A 533 8.55 -17.99 4.01
CA GLY A 533 7.64 -17.63 2.92
C GLY A 533 7.81 -16.17 2.50
N VAL A 534 7.49 -15.87 1.23
CA VAL A 534 7.53 -14.48 0.72
C VAL A 534 6.50 -13.57 1.40
N ASN A 535 5.55 -14.17 2.14
CA ASN A 535 4.50 -13.50 2.89
C ASN A 535 4.67 -13.63 4.41
N ASP A 536 5.75 -14.29 4.88
CA ASP A 536 6.05 -14.52 6.30
C ASP A 536 7.18 -13.61 6.81
N ILE A 537 7.44 -12.49 6.11
CA ILE A 537 8.44 -11.48 6.47
C ILE A 537 7.71 -10.15 6.62
#